data_AF-A0AAU3RGD4-F1
#
_entry.id   AF-A0AAU3RGD4-F1
#
_cell.length_a   1.000
_cell.length_b   1.000
_cell.length_c   1.000
_cell.angle_alpha   90.00
_cell.angle_beta   90.00
_cell.angle_gamma   90.00
#
_symmetry.space_group_name_H-M   'P 1'
#
loop_
_entity.id
_entity.type
_entity.pdbx_description
1 polymer ?
#
loop_
_entity_poly.entity_id
_entity_poly.type
_entity_poly.pdbx_seq_one_letter_code
_entity_poly.pdbx_strand_id
1 'polypeptide(L)'
;MEIGAMVIAVAGVAGTLGGALLTQRGAERAKRREIELVRAHEEKRENRTLRRTCYADLNRDARQFTTALNQHLHILRERGVEDADRAALDAAKNAFRDRYSEAQMIAPDPVLAPATVVHHALTAVYGQVKRLERGAPEAGESMESAAQAQQGIWDPLREMRAAMRVDLGVG
;
A
#
# COMPACT_ATOMS: atom_id res chain seq x y z
N MET A 1 -66.37 37.89 -23.14
CA MET A 1 -64.99 38.31 -22.78
C MET A 1 -64.43 37.57 -21.56
N GLU A 2 -65.21 36.79 -20.81
CA GLU A 2 -64.74 36.14 -19.56
C GLU A 2 -63.91 34.86 -19.78
N ILE A 3 -64.22 34.08 -20.83
CA ILE A 3 -63.52 32.82 -21.13
C ILE A 3 -62.03 33.06 -21.46
N GLY A 4 -61.72 34.13 -22.20
CA GLY A 4 -60.35 34.47 -22.58
C GLY A 4 -59.47 34.86 -21.39
N ALA A 5 -60.02 35.62 -20.42
CA ALA A 5 -59.29 36.03 -19.22
C ALA A 5 -58.97 34.84 -18.30
N MET A 6 -59.91 33.90 -18.15
CA MET A 6 -59.72 32.68 -17.37
C MET A 6 -58.63 31.78 -17.97
N VAL A 7 -58.61 31.62 -19.30
CA VAL A 7 -57.59 30.82 -20.00
C VAL A 7 -56.18 31.41 -19.80
N ILE A 8 -56.04 32.75 -19.86
CA ILE A 8 -54.76 33.43 -19.65
C ILE A 8 -54.27 33.26 -18.21
N ALA A 9 -55.16 33.37 -17.22
CA ALA A 9 -54.81 33.20 -15.81
C ALA A 9 -54.31 31.78 -15.51
N VAL A 10 -55.01 30.75 -16.02
CA VAL A 10 -54.60 29.35 -15.85
C VAL A 10 -53.27 29.06 -16.55
N ALA A 11 -53.08 29.60 -17.77
CA ALA A 11 -51.82 29.44 -18.50
C ALA A 11 -50.62 30.07 -17.75
N GLY A 12 -50.80 31.23 -17.12
CA GLY A 12 -49.76 31.88 -16.32
C GLY A 12 -49.36 31.09 -15.07
N VAL A 13 -50.34 30.57 -14.33
CA VAL A 13 -50.09 29.74 -13.14
C VAL A 13 -49.46 28.40 -13.53
N ALA A 14 -49.96 27.75 -14.58
CA ALA A 14 -49.40 26.50 -15.10
C ALA A 14 -47.96 26.69 -15.60
N GLY A 15 -47.67 27.79 -16.31
CA GLY A 15 -46.32 28.12 -16.76
C GLY A 15 -45.35 28.38 -15.60
N THR A 16 -45.82 29.05 -14.55
CA THR A 16 -44.98 29.36 -13.37
C THR A 16 -44.69 28.10 -12.56
N LEU A 17 -45.70 27.26 -12.30
CA LEU A 17 -45.53 25.99 -11.58
C LEU A 17 -44.68 24.99 -12.38
N GLY A 18 -44.91 24.90 -13.70
CA GLY A 18 -44.11 24.07 -14.60
C GLY A 18 -42.66 24.51 -14.68
N GLY A 19 -42.40 25.82 -14.79
CA GLY A 19 -41.06 26.40 -14.79
C GLY A 19 -40.32 26.19 -13.46
N ALA A 20 -41.01 26.35 -12.33
CA ALA A 20 -40.46 26.10 -11.00
C ALA A 20 -40.07 24.62 -10.80
N LEU A 21 -40.93 23.68 -11.21
CA LEU A 21 -40.66 22.24 -11.13
C LEU A 21 -39.48 21.80 -12.01
N LEU A 22 -39.39 22.33 -13.24
CA LEU A 22 -38.26 22.04 -14.14
C LEU A 22 -36.95 22.59 -13.58
N THR A 23 -36.97 23.81 -13.05
CA THR A 23 -35.79 24.43 -12.41
C THR A 23 -35.37 23.66 -11.16
N GLN A 24 -36.32 23.27 -10.31
CA GLN A 24 -36.05 22.49 -9.10
C GLN A 24 -35.43 21.13 -9.42
N ARG A 25 -35.97 20.40 -10.41
CA ARG A 25 -35.37 19.11 -10.84
C ARG A 25 -34.00 19.28 -11.49
N GLY A 26 -33.78 20.37 -12.22
CA GLY A 26 -32.47 20.73 -12.75
C GLY A 26 -31.45 20.97 -11.64
N ALA A 27 -31.81 21.75 -10.64
CA ALA A 27 -30.99 22.05 -9.47
C ALA A 27 -30.68 20.81 -8.64
N GLU A 28 -31.65 19.92 -8.41
CA GLU A 28 -31.43 18.65 -7.70
C GLU A 28 -30.45 17.73 -8.45
N ARG A 29 -30.55 17.63 -9.78
CA ARG A 29 -29.61 16.84 -10.59
C ARG A 29 -28.20 17.43 -10.58
N ALA A 30 -28.07 18.75 -10.68
CA ALA A 30 -26.78 19.42 -10.59
C ALA A 30 -26.12 19.19 -9.22
N LYS A 31 -26.89 19.36 -8.14
CA LYS A 31 -26.42 19.11 -6.78
C LYS A 31 -25.99 17.65 -6.54
N ARG A 32 -26.72 16.67 -7.09
CA ARG A 32 -26.32 15.26 -7.01
C ARG A 32 -24.99 14.99 -7.70
N ARG A 33 -24.80 15.54 -8.91
CA ARG A 33 -23.52 15.42 -9.65
C ARG A 33 -22.35 16.05 -8.90
N GLU A 34 -22.58 17.22 -8.30
CA GLU A 34 -21.56 17.89 -7.49
C GLU A 34 -21.16 17.03 -6.29
N ILE A 35 -22.13 16.45 -5.57
CA ILE A 35 -21.87 15.53 -4.45
C ILE A 35 -21.11 14.29 -4.92
N GLU A 36 -21.47 13.70 -6.07
CA GLU A 36 -20.78 12.55 -6.64
C GLU A 36 -19.32 12.86 -7.01
N LEU A 37 -19.06 14.03 -7.61
CA LEU A 37 -17.70 14.47 -7.93
C LEU A 37 -16.86 14.68 -6.66
N VAL A 38 -17.42 15.35 -5.65
CA VAL A 38 -16.74 15.57 -4.37
C VAL A 38 -16.39 14.24 -3.71
N ARG A 39 -17.35 13.30 -3.63
CA ARG A 39 -17.11 11.95 -3.09
C ARG A 39 -16.04 11.19 -3.86
N ALA A 40 -16.09 11.20 -5.18
CA ALA A 40 -15.08 10.53 -6.00
C ALA A 40 -13.67 11.14 -5.81
N HIS A 41 -13.58 12.45 -5.58
CA HIS A 41 -12.33 13.11 -5.25
C HIS A 41 -11.83 12.75 -3.84
N GLU A 42 -12.73 12.68 -2.86
CA GLU A 42 -12.43 12.24 -1.49
C GLU A 42 -11.93 10.79 -1.47
N GLU A 43 -12.65 9.86 -2.10
CA GLU A 43 -12.27 8.45 -2.20
C GLU A 43 -10.88 8.27 -2.86
N LYS A 44 -10.60 9.01 -3.94
CA LYS A 44 -9.27 8.99 -4.59
C LYS A 44 -8.18 9.49 -3.66
N ARG A 45 -8.45 10.55 -2.89
CA ARG A 45 -7.49 11.12 -1.94
C ARG A 45 -7.24 10.18 -0.77
N GLU A 46 -8.29 9.58 -0.23
CA GLU A 46 -8.21 8.59 0.85
C GLU A 46 -7.43 7.35 0.39
N ASN A 47 -7.76 6.81 -0.79
CA ASN A 47 -7.04 5.67 -1.35
C ASN A 47 -5.54 5.97 -1.56
N ARG A 48 -5.21 7.16 -2.08
CA ARG A 48 -3.81 7.59 -2.24
C ARG A 48 -3.11 7.74 -0.89
N THR A 49 -3.80 8.24 0.13
CA THR A 49 -3.25 8.40 1.48
C THR A 49 -2.99 7.02 2.12
N LEU A 50 -3.96 6.11 2.01
CA LEU A 50 -3.85 4.72 2.47
C LEU A 50 -2.65 4.02 1.81
N ARG A 51 -2.52 4.10 0.48
CA ARG A 51 -1.38 3.56 -0.26
C ARG A 51 -0.06 4.17 0.19
N ARG A 52 0.00 5.48 0.37
CA ARG A 52 1.22 6.17 0.80
C ARG A 52 1.70 5.69 2.16
N THR A 53 0.78 5.55 3.12
CA THR A 53 1.09 5.02 4.46
C THR A 53 1.56 3.57 4.37
N CYS A 54 0.78 2.73 3.69
CA CYS A 54 1.11 1.31 3.48
C CYS A 54 2.50 1.12 2.86
N TYR A 55 2.83 1.88 1.81
CA TYR A 55 4.13 1.80 1.13
C TYR A 55 5.28 2.29 2.02
N ALA A 56 5.06 3.37 2.79
CA ALA A 56 6.07 3.89 3.70
C ALA A 56 6.40 2.89 4.82
N ASP A 57 5.38 2.24 5.38
CA ASP A 57 5.56 1.23 6.42
C ASP A 57 6.19 -0.05 5.86
N LEU A 58 5.72 -0.55 4.71
CA LEU A 58 6.33 -1.72 4.06
C LEU A 58 7.81 -1.48 3.73
N ASN A 59 8.17 -0.30 3.20
CA ASN A 59 9.57 0.01 2.87
C ASN A 59 10.43 0.12 4.14
N ARG A 60 9.89 0.70 5.21
CA ARG A 60 10.57 0.80 6.51
C ARG A 60 10.87 -0.59 7.07
N ASP A 61 9.87 -1.43 7.15
CA ASP A 61 10.00 -2.73 7.83
C ASP A 61 10.83 -3.71 7.01
N ALA A 62 10.78 -3.63 5.67
CA ALA A 62 11.70 -4.38 4.81
C ALA A 62 13.17 -4.00 5.04
N ARG A 63 13.46 -2.70 5.23
CA ARG A 63 14.80 -2.22 5.57
C ARG A 63 15.21 -2.62 6.98
N GLN A 64 14.31 -2.52 7.95
CA GLN A 64 14.58 -2.95 9.33
C GLN A 64 14.89 -4.45 9.39
N PHE A 65 14.15 -5.28 8.65
CA PHE A 65 14.44 -6.70 8.56
C PHE A 65 15.78 -6.98 7.88
N THR A 66 16.12 -6.24 6.82
CA THR A 66 17.44 -6.31 6.16
C THR A 66 18.57 -5.97 7.13
N THR A 67 18.40 -4.92 7.94
CA THR A 67 19.37 -4.51 8.98
C THR A 67 19.49 -5.57 10.08
N ALA A 68 18.36 -6.11 10.55
CA ALA A 68 18.35 -7.16 11.57
C ALA A 68 19.07 -8.43 11.08
N LEU A 69 18.89 -8.82 9.81
CA LEU A 69 19.64 -9.93 9.20
C LEU A 69 21.14 -9.68 9.18
N ASN A 70 21.57 -8.48 8.78
CA ASN A 70 22.98 -8.10 8.76
C ASN A 70 23.59 -8.14 10.17
N GLN A 71 22.92 -7.53 11.14
CA GLN A 71 23.33 -7.53 12.54
C GLN A 71 23.42 -8.95 13.10
N HIS A 72 22.44 -9.81 12.80
CA HIS A 72 22.43 -11.19 13.28
C HIS A 72 23.56 -12.03 12.68
N LEU A 73 23.86 -11.83 11.39
CA LEU A 73 25.02 -12.44 10.73
C LEU A 73 26.35 -12.00 11.35
N HIS A 74 26.46 -10.72 11.71
CA HIS A 74 27.62 -10.18 12.38
C HIS A 74 27.80 -10.80 13.78
N ILE A 75 26.72 -10.82 14.57
CA ILE A 75 26.70 -11.46 15.89
C ILE A 75 27.15 -12.91 15.76
N LEU A 76 26.50 -13.70 14.91
CA LEU A 76 26.80 -15.12 14.70
C LEU A 76 28.27 -15.38 14.32
N ARG A 77 28.94 -14.42 13.69
CA ARG A 77 30.37 -14.51 13.33
C ARG A 77 31.29 -14.22 14.50
N GLU A 78 30.97 -13.21 15.32
CA GLU A 78 31.84 -12.73 16.40
C GLU A 78 31.61 -13.46 17.72
N ARG A 79 30.35 -13.76 18.03
CA ARG A 79 29.92 -14.38 19.28
C ARG A 79 28.76 -15.35 19.05
N GLY A 80 28.51 -16.24 20.00
CA GLY A 80 27.28 -17.02 19.97
C GLY A 80 26.05 -16.11 20.00
N VAL A 81 24.98 -16.52 19.33
CA VAL A 81 23.70 -15.78 19.30
C VAL A 81 22.91 -16.05 20.58
N GLU A 82 22.56 -14.98 21.30
CA GLU A 82 21.73 -15.06 22.51
C GLU A 82 20.23 -14.99 22.18
N ASP A 83 19.37 -15.30 23.15
CA ASP A 83 17.92 -15.32 22.95
C ASP A 83 17.37 -13.94 22.59
N ALA A 84 17.94 -12.87 23.16
CA ALA A 84 17.57 -11.49 22.81
C ALA A 84 17.88 -11.17 21.33
N ASP A 85 18.99 -11.67 20.80
CA ASP A 85 19.38 -11.46 19.40
C ASP A 85 18.42 -12.21 18.46
N ARG A 86 18.04 -13.45 18.81
CA ARG A 86 17.04 -14.23 18.07
C ARG A 86 15.68 -13.54 18.09
N ALA A 87 15.25 -13.06 19.24
CA ALA A 87 13.98 -12.36 19.40
C ALA A 87 13.93 -11.06 18.58
N ALA A 88 15.03 -10.31 18.52
CA ALA A 88 15.11 -9.10 17.71
C ALA A 88 14.97 -9.38 16.20
N LEU A 89 15.65 -10.42 15.71
CA LEU A 89 15.52 -10.84 14.31
C LEU A 89 14.09 -11.32 13.99
N ASP A 90 13.52 -12.16 14.85
CA ASP A 90 12.17 -12.69 14.66
C ASP A 90 11.10 -11.60 14.75
N ALA A 91 11.28 -10.60 15.62
CA ALA A 91 10.41 -9.43 15.68
C ALA A 91 10.43 -8.62 14.38
N ALA A 92 11.62 -8.36 13.83
CA ALA A 92 11.75 -7.63 12.56
C ALA A 92 11.11 -8.40 11.38
N LYS A 93 11.30 -9.73 11.35
CA LYS A 93 10.62 -10.61 10.37
C LYS A 93 9.10 -10.51 10.48
N ASN A 94 8.57 -10.61 11.71
CA ASN A 94 7.13 -10.60 11.93
C ASN A 94 6.51 -9.24 11.58
N ALA A 95 7.15 -8.13 11.95
CA ALA A 95 6.72 -6.79 11.57
C ALA A 95 6.62 -6.65 10.04
N PHE A 96 7.68 -7.04 9.31
CA PHE A 96 7.67 -7.02 7.85
C PHE A 96 6.58 -7.92 7.25
N ARG A 97 6.40 -9.15 7.76
CA ARG A 97 5.35 -10.07 7.30
C ARG A 97 3.96 -9.47 7.47
N ASP A 98 3.70 -8.81 8.59
CA ASP A 98 2.40 -8.21 8.88
C ASP A 98 2.16 -7.00 7.95
N ARG A 99 3.15 -6.13 7.73
CA ARG A 99 3.05 -5.05 6.73
C ARG A 99 2.88 -5.56 5.31
N TYR A 100 3.56 -6.64 4.94
CA TYR A 100 3.42 -7.27 3.62
C TYR A 100 2.02 -7.83 3.40
N SER A 101 1.43 -8.47 4.42
CA SER A 101 0.04 -8.96 4.36
C SER A 101 -0.96 -7.81 4.20
N GLU A 102 -0.74 -6.69 4.88
CA GLU A 102 -1.55 -5.47 4.68
C GLU A 102 -1.39 -4.92 3.25
N ALA A 103 -0.17 -4.90 2.72
CA ALA A 103 0.10 -4.45 1.36
C ALA A 103 -0.58 -5.30 0.29
N GLN A 104 -0.73 -6.62 0.50
CA GLN A 104 -1.48 -7.50 -0.41
C GLN A 104 -2.95 -7.08 -0.59
N MET A 105 -3.53 -6.37 0.38
CA MET A 105 -4.91 -5.90 0.32
C MET A 105 -5.05 -4.51 -0.32
N ILE A 106 -3.96 -3.74 -0.40
CA ILE A 106 -3.98 -2.31 -0.73
C ILE A 106 -3.24 -1.99 -2.03
N ALA A 107 -2.08 -2.63 -2.23
CA ALA A 107 -1.17 -2.34 -3.32
C ALA A 107 -1.67 -3.00 -4.63
N PRO A 108 -1.55 -2.31 -5.78
CA PRO A 108 -1.86 -2.91 -7.06
C PRO A 108 -0.74 -3.84 -7.52
N ASP A 109 -1.05 -4.73 -8.47
CA ASP A 109 -0.13 -5.75 -8.99
C ASP A 109 1.27 -5.23 -9.40
N PRO A 110 1.42 -4.07 -10.06
CA PRO A 110 2.75 -3.54 -10.42
C PRO A 110 3.64 -3.24 -9.21
N VAL A 111 3.05 -2.98 -8.03
CA VAL A 111 3.78 -2.78 -6.77
C VAL A 111 3.95 -4.12 -6.04
N LEU A 112 2.95 -5.00 -6.08
CA LEU A 112 3.02 -6.31 -5.42
C LEU A 112 4.06 -7.24 -6.06
N ALA A 113 4.28 -7.18 -7.37
CA ALA A 113 5.28 -8.00 -8.03
C ALA A 113 6.71 -7.81 -7.44
N PRO A 114 7.29 -6.60 -7.39
CA PRO A 114 8.59 -6.41 -6.75
C PRO A 114 8.55 -6.57 -5.22
N ALA A 115 7.42 -6.29 -4.56
CA ALA A 115 7.29 -6.56 -3.13
C ALA A 115 7.36 -8.07 -2.81
N THR A 116 6.82 -8.91 -3.68
CA THR A 116 6.90 -10.38 -3.59
C THR A 116 8.34 -10.86 -3.74
N VAL A 117 9.10 -10.28 -4.66
CA VAL A 117 10.54 -10.57 -4.82
C VAL A 117 11.31 -10.23 -3.55
N VAL A 118 11.08 -9.04 -2.97
CA VAL A 118 11.67 -8.64 -1.69
C VAL A 118 11.29 -9.61 -0.57
N HIS A 119 10.01 -9.99 -0.47
CA HIS A 119 9.53 -10.92 0.54
C HIS A 119 10.23 -12.29 0.45
N HIS A 120 10.35 -12.84 -0.75
CA HIS A 120 11.04 -14.12 -0.96
C HIS A 120 12.53 -14.03 -0.67
N ALA A 121 13.21 -12.98 -1.14
CA ALA A 121 14.63 -12.76 -0.88
C ALA A 121 14.91 -12.68 0.64
N LEU A 122 14.16 -11.86 1.37
CA LEU A 122 14.30 -11.72 2.82
C LEU A 122 14.03 -13.04 3.55
N THR A 123 12.98 -13.76 3.17
CA THR A 123 12.61 -15.04 3.81
C THR A 123 13.65 -16.14 3.53
N ALA A 124 14.22 -16.16 2.32
CA ALA A 124 15.28 -17.08 1.95
C ALA A 124 16.54 -16.84 2.79
N VAL A 125 17.00 -15.59 2.88
CA VAL A 125 18.16 -15.21 3.70
C VAL A 125 17.91 -15.54 5.17
N TYR A 126 16.73 -15.23 5.70
CA TYR A 126 16.36 -15.63 7.07
C TYR A 126 16.45 -17.14 7.28
N GLY A 127 15.89 -17.95 6.36
CA GLY A 127 15.95 -19.41 6.44
C GLY A 127 17.37 -19.93 6.51
N GLN A 128 18.24 -19.40 5.64
CA GLN A 128 19.67 -19.70 5.62
C GLN A 128 20.35 -19.31 6.95
N VAL A 129 20.10 -18.11 7.46
CA VAL A 129 20.63 -17.66 8.77
C VAL A 129 20.20 -18.61 9.89
N LYS A 130 18.94 -19.03 9.95
CA LYS A 130 18.45 -19.97 10.98
C LYS A 130 19.05 -21.38 10.84
N ARG A 131 19.39 -21.82 9.63
CA ARG A 131 20.11 -23.10 9.42
C ARG A 131 21.57 -23.02 9.88
N LEU A 132 22.26 -21.94 9.54
CA LEU A 132 23.61 -21.67 10.01
C LEU A 132 23.69 -21.58 11.54
N GLU A 133 22.75 -20.86 12.16
CA GLU A 133 22.61 -20.73 13.62
C GLU A 133 22.45 -22.08 14.34
N ARG A 134 21.81 -23.06 13.70
CA ARG A 134 21.58 -24.42 14.24
C ARG A 134 22.71 -25.41 13.89
N GLY A 135 23.74 -24.98 13.16
CA GLY A 135 24.81 -25.87 12.69
C GLY A 135 24.35 -26.90 11.65
N ALA A 136 23.26 -26.61 10.93
CA ALA A 136 22.69 -27.50 9.90
C ALA A 136 22.50 -26.78 8.55
N PRO A 137 23.58 -26.24 7.94
CA PRO A 137 23.50 -25.60 6.62
C PRO A 137 23.12 -26.59 5.52
N GLU A 138 22.37 -26.13 4.52
CA GLU A 138 22.17 -26.86 3.26
C GLU A 138 23.43 -26.83 2.38
N ALA A 139 23.45 -27.64 1.32
CA ALA A 139 24.59 -27.69 0.39
C ALA A 139 24.84 -26.31 -0.24
N GLY A 140 26.07 -25.80 -0.10
CA GLY A 140 26.46 -24.48 -0.60
C GLY A 140 26.18 -23.33 0.38
N GLU A 141 25.50 -23.58 1.50
CA GLU A 141 25.26 -22.55 2.51
C GLU A 141 26.46 -22.37 3.44
N SER A 142 26.83 -21.11 3.62
CA SER A 142 27.93 -20.66 4.46
C SER A 142 27.66 -19.24 4.96
N MET A 143 28.43 -18.77 5.94
CA MET A 143 28.39 -17.38 6.39
C MET A 143 28.68 -16.38 5.26
N GLU A 144 29.51 -16.77 4.29
CA GLU A 144 29.84 -15.93 3.12
C GLU A 144 28.66 -15.85 2.16
N SER A 145 28.08 -16.99 1.78
CA SER A 145 26.91 -17.00 0.89
C SER A 145 25.70 -16.28 1.50
N ALA A 146 25.50 -16.37 2.82
CA ALA A 146 24.43 -15.64 3.50
C ALA A 146 24.66 -14.11 3.48
N ALA A 147 25.92 -13.67 3.64
CA ALA A 147 26.28 -12.26 3.52
C ALA A 147 26.11 -11.75 2.07
N GLN A 148 26.48 -12.56 1.07
CA GLN A 148 26.27 -12.24 -0.34
C GLN A 148 24.78 -12.14 -0.67
N ALA A 149 23.96 -13.09 -0.20
CA ALA A 149 22.52 -13.08 -0.40
C ALA A 149 21.86 -11.88 0.31
N GLN A 150 22.32 -11.52 1.52
CA GLN A 150 21.87 -10.32 2.23
C GLN A 150 22.19 -9.04 1.45
N GLN A 151 23.39 -8.94 0.87
CA GLN A 151 23.78 -7.81 0.04
C GLN A 151 22.94 -7.74 -1.25
N GLY A 152 22.54 -8.89 -1.79
CA GLY A 152 21.65 -8.98 -2.95
C GLY A 152 20.24 -8.40 -2.74
N ILE A 153 19.80 -8.17 -1.49
CA ILE A 153 18.47 -7.62 -1.19
C ILE A 153 18.32 -6.16 -1.63
N TRP A 154 19.42 -5.41 -1.73
CA TRP A 154 19.38 -3.96 -2.01
C TRP A 154 18.80 -3.61 -3.39
N ASP A 155 18.94 -4.48 -4.38
CA ASP A 155 18.41 -4.25 -5.72
C ASP A 155 16.88 -4.45 -5.76
N PRO A 156 16.32 -5.59 -5.30
CA PRO A 156 14.87 -5.75 -5.10
C PRO A 156 14.24 -4.63 -4.26
N LEU A 157 14.90 -4.17 -3.19
CA LEU A 157 14.39 -3.04 -2.38
C LEU A 157 14.31 -1.73 -3.18
N ARG A 158 15.28 -1.50 -4.07
CA ARG A 158 15.28 -0.32 -4.96
C ARG A 158 14.15 -0.41 -5.98
N GLU A 159 13.93 -1.57 -6.58
CA GLU A 159 12.85 -1.83 -7.54
C GLU A 159 11.47 -1.68 -6.91
N MET A 160 11.24 -2.30 -5.74
CA MET A 160 9.99 -2.16 -4.99
C MET A 160 9.69 -0.69 -4.68
N ARG A 161 10.69 0.05 -4.20
CA ARG A 161 10.54 1.49 -3.93
C ARG A 161 10.23 2.28 -5.20
N ALA A 162 10.86 1.96 -6.33
CA ALA A 162 10.60 2.62 -7.60
C ALA A 162 9.16 2.39 -8.06
N ALA A 163 8.65 1.16 -7.98
CA ALA A 163 7.28 0.84 -8.32
C ALA A 163 6.27 1.59 -7.44
N MET A 164 6.50 1.63 -6.12
CA MET A 164 5.69 2.42 -5.18
C MET A 164 5.66 3.92 -5.53
N ARG A 165 6.81 4.47 -5.94
CA ARG A 165 6.91 5.89 -6.33
C ARG A 165 6.16 6.20 -7.62
N VAL A 166 6.25 5.32 -8.61
CA VAL A 166 5.49 5.44 -9.86
C VAL A 166 3.98 5.37 -9.58
N ASP A 167 3.52 4.41 -8.77
CA ASP A 167 2.10 4.30 -8.39
C ASP A 167 1.59 5.54 -7.64
N LEU A 168 2.43 6.16 -6.79
CA LEU A 168 2.09 7.40 -6.10
C LEU A 168 2.19 8.66 -6.98
N GLY A 169 2.67 8.56 -8.22
CA GLY A 169 2.88 9.67 -9.14
C GLY A 169 4.05 10.58 -8.77
N VAL A 170 5.11 10.02 -8.15
CA VAL A 170 6.34 10.74 -7.76
C VAL A 170 7.61 10.15 -8.43
N GLY A 171 7.45 9.18 -9.32
CA GLY A 171 8.53 8.45 -10.00
C GLY A 171 8.83 8.98 -11.39
#